data_AF-A0A814XM86-F1
#
_entry.id   AF-A0A814XM86-F1
#
_cell.length_a   1.000
_cell.length_b   1.000
_cell.length_c   1.000
_cell.angle_alpha   90.00
_cell.angle_beta   90.00
_cell.angle_gamma   90.00
#
_symmetry.space_group_name_H-M   'P 1'
#
loop_
_entity.id
_entity.type
_entity.pdbx_description
1 polymer ?
#
loop_
_entity_poly.entity_id
_entity_poly.type
_entity_poly.pdbx_seq_one_letter_code
_entity_poly.pdbx_strand_id
1 'polypeptide(L)'
;MSHVTLPIYDYFIFHDELDTLEIRLYELYNYVTLFLIAESQTTLTGKSKPLYLKENWQKFEKYHDKMRRIEVELDEDPRGQWTNEIKMRRDGLLLALKNQTQDILLLTSDVDEIPKAHFLYLLNACELPKPFPSLVLVCAYYYYSFEFRRQGGAIDGPTVSFLAGNRTNRTTSPDGKYVRDERFSYQPMPSACYHCSWCFDRINLTRSKLASFSHSELNRAEYHTQEHIIDRYRHGKDLFNRPSEIYIRIENNDEIPELIKAQPERFSYLINRAALVNAGFRDVTQTNSSEKQR
;
A
#
# COMPACT_ATOMS: atom_id res chain seq x y z
N MET A 1 -5.24 31.82 -20.46
CA MET A 1 -3.96 31.26 -19.99
C MET A 1 -4.25 29.82 -19.60
N SER A 2 -3.62 28.84 -20.23
CA SER A 2 -3.77 27.44 -19.83
C SER A 2 -3.12 27.25 -18.47
N HIS A 3 -3.91 26.98 -17.43
CA HIS A 3 -3.40 26.60 -16.12
C HIS A 3 -2.65 25.25 -16.28
N VAL A 4 -1.32 25.27 -16.24
CA VAL A 4 -0.52 24.05 -16.33
C VAL A 4 -0.27 23.56 -14.92
N THR A 5 -1.08 22.61 -14.48
CA THR A 5 -0.91 21.91 -13.21
C THR A 5 0.28 20.94 -13.31
N LEU A 6 0.93 20.66 -12.18
CA LEU A 6 2.03 19.69 -12.17
C LEU A 6 1.47 18.27 -12.32
N PRO A 7 1.94 17.46 -13.29
CA PRO A 7 1.54 16.07 -13.40
C PRO A 7 1.96 15.31 -12.14
N ILE A 8 1.08 14.42 -11.69
CA ILE A 8 1.25 13.64 -10.45
C ILE A 8 1.65 12.22 -10.84
N TYR A 9 2.83 11.79 -10.43
CA TYR A 9 3.30 10.42 -10.62
C TYR A 9 3.23 9.68 -9.28
N ASP A 10 2.55 8.54 -9.29
CA ASP A 10 2.35 7.70 -8.10
C ASP A 10 3.27 6.48 -8.14
N TYR A 11 4.35 6.52 -7.37
CA TYR A 11 5.33 5.43 -7.28
C TYR A 11 5.13 4.61 -6.01
N PHE A 12 4.95 3.30 -6.17
CA PHE A 12 4.84 2.40 -5.02
C PHE A 12 5.38 1.01 -5.34
N ILE A 13 5.82 0.34 -4.28
CA ILE A 13 6.25 -1.06 -4.35
C ILE A 13 5.02 -1.98 -4.25
N PHE A 14 5.04 -3.07 -5.01
CA PHE A 14 3.93 -4.00 -5.10
C PHE A 14 4.38 -5.46 -4.90
N HIS A 15 3.57 -6.23 -4.17
CA HIS A 15 3.79 -7.66 -3.98
C HIS A 15 2.66 -8.51 -4.58
N ASP A 16 1.65 -8.90 -3.81
CA ASP A 16 0.52 -9.75 -4.24
C ASP A 16 -0.85 -9.17 -3.85
N GLU A 17 -0.89 -7.92 -3.39
CA GLU A 17 -2.08 -7.25 -2.89
C GLU A 17 -3.01 -6.73 -4.01
N LEU A 18 -3.48 -7.61 -4.90
CA LEU A 18 -4.23 -7.28 -6.11
C LEU A 18 -5.53 -6.49 -5.86
N ASP A 19 -6.25 -6.77 -4.77
CA ASP A 19 -7.47 -6.04 -4.43
C ASP A 19 -7.14 -4.63 -3.90
N THR A 20 -6.09 -4.49 -3.08
CA THR A 20 -5.57 -3.18 -2.65
C THR A 20 -5.09 -2.35 -3.83
N LEU A 21 -4.40 -2.96 -4.80
CA LEU A 21 -4.00 -2.29 -6.03
C LEU A 21 -5.21 -1.76 -6.81
N GLU A 22 -6.28 -2.55 -6.97
CA GLU A 22 -7.49 -2.11 -7.66
C GLU A 22 -8.17 -0.94 -6.94
N ILE A 23 -8.23 -0.99 -5.61
CA ILE A 23 -8.78 0.07 -4.76
C ILE A 23 -7.97 1.36 -4.93
N ARG A 24 -6.64 1.28 -4.85
CA ARG A 24 -5.74 2.42 -5.05
C ARG A 24 -5.90 3.02 -6.44
N LEU A 25 -5.87 2.19 -7.48
CA LEU A 25 -6.03 2.66 -8.86
C LEU A 25 -7.37 3.37 -9.04
N TYR A 26 -8.47 2.80 -8.53
CA TYR A 26 -9.79 3.42 -8.61
C TYR A 26 -9.86 4.78 -7.91
N GLU A 27 -9.37 4.85 -6.67
CA GLU A 27 -9.41 6.06 -5.83
C GLU A 27 -8.66 7.23 -6.49
N LEU A 28 -7.52 6.93 -7.14
CA LEU A 28 -6.59 7.97 -7.61
C LEU A 28 -6.65 8.22 -9.11
N TYR A 29 -7.37 7.40 -9.89
CA TYR A 29 -7.32 7.39 -11.36
C TYR A 29 -7.56 8.76 -11.99
N ASN A 30 -8.49 9.53 -11.45
CA ASN A 30 -8.87 10.84 -12.00
C ASN A 30 -7.82 11.94 -11.76
N TYR A 31 -6.89 11.73 -10.83
CA TYR A 31 -5.97 12.76 -10.37
C TYR A 31 -4.50 12.43 -10.69
N VAL A 32 -4.16 11.15 -10.75
CA VAL A 32 -2.82 10.69 -11.09
C VAL A 32 -2.64 10.73 -12.61
N THR A 33 -1.46 11.19 -13.03
CA THR A 33 -1.02 11.16 -14.44
C THR A 33 -0.43 9.81 -14.80
N LEU A 34 0.37 9.22 -13.92
CA LEU A 34 1.01 7.92 -14.14
C LEU A 34 1.21 7.14 -12.83
N PHE A 35 0.74 5.90 -12.80
CA PHE A 35 1.04 4.91 -11.76
C PHE A 35 2.31 4.15 -12.15
N LEU A 36 3.35 4.28 -11.34
CA LEU A 36 4.65 3.65 -11.49
C LEU A 36 4.77 2.52 -10.47
N ILE A 37 4.50 1.29 -10.91
CA ILE A 37 4.31 0.14 -10.03
C ILE A 37 5.56 -0.73 -10.05
N ALA A 38 6.33 -0.71 -8.97
CA ALA A 38 7.56 -1.49 -8.86
C ALA A 38 7.26 -2.91 -8.36
N GLU A 39 7.75 -3.91 -9.09
CA GLU A 39 7.58 -5.33 -8.81
C GLU A 39 8.90 -6.07 -9.03
N SER A 40 9.13 -7.16 -8.28
CA SER A 40 10.29 -8.04 -8.48
C SER A 40 9.87 -9.52 -8.57
N GLN A 41 10.72 -10.36 -9.19
CA GLN A 41 10.64 -11.83 -9.12
C GLN A 41 11.20 -12.40 -7.81
N THR A 42 11.66 -11.52 -6.91
CA THR A 42 12.24 -11.91 -5.62
C THR A 42 11.51 -11.15 -4.51
N THR A 43 11.27 -11.81 -3.39
CA THR A 43 10.75 -11.21 -2.14
C THR A 43 11.81 -10.31 -1.53
N LEU A 44 11.44 -9.43 -0.60
CA LEU A 44 12.45 -8.63 0.11
C LEU A 44 13.42 -9.55 0.88
N THR A 45 12.92 -10.66 1.42
CA THR A 45 13.72 -11.71 2.07
C THR A 45 14.49 -12.64 1.11
N GLY A 46 14.68 -12.29 -0.16
CA GLY A 46 15.55 -13.02 -1.09
C GLY A 46 15.00 -14.34 -1.65
N LYS A 47 13.72 -14.67 -1.43
CA LYS A 47 13.07 -15.86 -2.02
C LYS A 47 12.46 -15.54 -3.38
N SER A 48 12.52 -16.49 -4.31
CA SER A 48 11.84 -16.40 -5.61
C SER A 48 10.31 -16.34 -5.46
N LYS A 49 9.64 -15.56 -6.33
CA LYS A 49 8.19 -15.43 -6.44
C LYS A 49 7.78 -15.10 -7.89
N PRO A 50 6.54 -15.38 -8.31
CA PRO A 50 6.05 -14.91 -9.59
C PRO A 50 5.91 -13.38 -9.63
N LEU A 51 5.80 -12.85 -10.85
CA LEU A 51 5.40 -11.47 -11.11
C LEU A 51 3.87 -11.39 -11.09
N TYR A 52 3.29 -11.34 -9.90
CA TYR A 52 1.84 -11.30 -9.69
C TYR A 52 1.12 -10.23 -10.51
N LEU A 53 1.66 -9.02 -10.63
CA LEU A 53 1.07 -7.95 -11.46
C LEU A 53 1.16 -8.28 -12.95
N LYS A 54 2.30 -8.82 -13.41
CA LYS A 54 2.44 -9.25 -14.81
C LYS A 54 1.46 -10.37 -15.15
N GLU A 55 1.31 -11.37 -14.28
CA GLU A 55 0.39 -12.49 -14.48
C GLU A 55 -1.08 -12.06 -14.45
N ASN A 56 -1.41 -11.02 -13.68
CA ASN A 56 -2.77 -10.49 -13.53
C ASN A 56 -2.99 -9.19 -14.31
N TRP A 57 -2.11 -8.85 -15.27
CA TRP A 57 -2.12 -7.55 -15.95
C TRP A 57 -3.48 -7.20 -16.58
N GLN A 58 -4.14 -8.20 -17.18
CA GLN A 58 -5.46 -8.02 -17.81
C GLN A 58 -6.55 -7.60 -16.83
N LYS A 59 -6.47 -7.95 -15.54
CA LYS A 59 -7.44 -7.51 -14.50
C LYS A 59 -7.54 -5.98 -14.42
N PHE A 60 -6.47 -5.29 -14.82
CA PHE A 60 -6.33 -3.84 -14.71
C PHE A 60 -6.44 -3.11 -16.06
N GLU A 61 -6.97 -3.75 -17.10
CA GLU A 61 -7.06 -3.21 -18.47
C GLU A 61 -7.60 -1.77 -18.53
N LYS A 62 -8.65 -1.47 -17.75
CA LYS A 62 -9.26 -0.13 -17.67
C LYS A 62 -8.33 0.98 -17.14
N TYR A 63 -7.17 0.63 -16.58
CA TYR A 63 -6.20 1.57 -16.03
C TYR A 63 -4.88 1.60 -16.83
N HIS A 64 -4.74 0.78 -17.88
CA HIS A 64 -3.46 0.59 -18.59
C HIS A 64 -2.92 1.87 -19.23
N ASP A 65 -3.79 2.82 -19.58
CA ASP A 65 -3.39 4.12 -20.13
C ASP A 65 -2.53 4.95 -19.17
N LYS A 66 -2.65 4.69 -17.87
CA LYS A 66 -1.88 5.35 -16.80
C LYS A 66 -0.99 4.40 -16.00
N MET A 67 -0.94 3.12 -16.32
CA MET A 67 -0.11 2.16 -15.58
C MET A 67 1.20 1.87 -16.28
N ARG A 68 2.29 1.87 -15.51
CA ARG A 68 3.59 1.36 -15.92
C ARG A 68 4.12 0.41 -14.86
N ARG A 69 4.43 -0.82 -15.28
CA ARG A 69 5.13 -1.80 -14.44
C ARG A 69 6.63 -1.59 -14.55
N ILE A 70 7.33 -1.60 -13.43
CA ILE A 70 8.78 -1.49 -13.33
C ILE A 70 9.27 -2.78 -12.68
N GLU A 71 10.02 -3.56 -13.44
CA GLU A 71 10.64 -4.76 -12.90
C GLU A 71 11.98 -4.39 -12.25
N VAL A 72 12.14 -4.73 -10.98
CA VAL A 72 13.34 -4.45 -10.19
C VAL A 72 14.04 -5.75 -9.85
N GLU A 73 15.32 -5.84 -10.17
CA GLU A 73 16.16 -6.97 -9.80
C GLU A 73 16.63 -6.82 -8.35
N LEU A 74 16.43 -7.87 -7.55
CA LEU A 74 16.79 -7.91 -6.12
C LEU A 74 17.75 -9.06 -5.84
N ASP A 75 18.46 -8.96 -4.72
CA ASP A 75 19.41 -10.00 -4.32
C ASP A 75 18.68 -11.17 -3.66
N GLU A 76 19.12 -12.39 -3.97
CA GLU A 76 18.68 -13.62 -3.30
C GLU A 76 19.37 -13.79 -1.92
N ASP A 77 19.27 -12.77 -1.06
CA ASP A 77 19.84 -12.78 0.29
C ASP A 77 18.73 -12.80 1.36
N PRO A 78 18.61 -13.88 2.16
CA PRO A 78 17.67 -13.98 3.28
C PRO A 78 17.82 -12.90 4.37
N ARG A 79 18.98 -12.23 4.44
CA ARG A 79 19.27 -11.13 5.37
C ARG A 79 19.32 -9.77 4.68
N GLY A 80 19.04 -9.74 3.38
CA GLY A 80 19.11 -8.56 2.54
C GLY A 80 17.83 -7.73 2.54
N GLN A 81 16.87 -7.97 3.43
CA GLN A 81 15.51 -7.43 3.28
C GLN A 81 15.42 -5.91 3.25
N TRP A 82 16.21 -5.22 4.08
CA TRP A 82 16.30 -3.76 4.05
C TRP A 82 17.03 -3.25 2.80
N THR A 83 18.07 -3.96 2.36
CA THR A 83 18.78 -3.65 1.11
C THR A 83 17.86 -3.80 -0.10
N ASN A 84 17.09 -4.89 -0.14
CA ASN A 84 16.13 -5.16 -1.19
C ASN A 84 14.98 -4.16 -1.17
N GLU A 85 14.51 -3.73 0.00
CA GLU A 85 13.53 -2.64 0.09
C GLU A 85 14.11 -1.32 -0.47
N ILE A 86 15.36 -0.98 -0.12
CA ILE A 86 16.04 0.19 -0.67
C ILE A 86 16.18 0.08 -2.20
N LYS A 87 16.51 -1.09 -2.75
CA LYS A 87 16.54 -1.30 -4.21
C LYS A 87 15.17 -1.13 -4.84
N MET A 88 14.13 -1.74 -4.25
CA MET A 88 12.75 -1.57 -4.69
C MET A 88 12.33 -0.10 -4.70
N ARG A 89 12.78 0.73 -3.76
CA ARG A 89 12.42 2.16 -3.72
C ARG A 89 13.31 3.02 -4.62
N ARG A 90 14.63 2.88 -4.49
CA ARG A 90 15.62 3.72 -5.18
C ARG A 90 15.80 3.31 -6.64
N ASP A 91 16.19 2.06 -6.88
CA ASP A 91 16.57 1.60 -8.22
C ASP A 91 15.34 1.50 -9.11
N GLY A 92 14.21 1.03 -8.56
CA GLY A 92 12.93 1.05 -9.27
C GLY A 92 12.48 2.47 -9.66
N LEU A 93 12.64 3.47 -8.79
CA LEU A 93 12.29 4.85 -9.11
C LEU A 93 13.22 5.44 -10.19
N LEU A 94 14.51 5.15 -10.13
CA LEU A 94 15.47 5.55 -11.16
C LEU A 94 15.12 4.96 -12.53
N LEU A 95 14.74 3.67 -12.57
CA LEU A 95 14.25 3.01 -13.79
C LEU A 95 12.95 3.65 -14.29
N ALA A 96 11.99 3.87 -13.39
CA ALA A 96 10.68 4.42 -13.70
C ALA A 96 10.77 5.81 -14.35
N LEU A 97 11.73 6.62 -13.89
CA LEU A 97 11.86 8.02 -14.27
C LEU A 97 13.04 8.31 -15.21
N LYS A 98 13.68 7.28 -15.80
CA LYS A 98 14.88 7.44 -16.65
C LYS A 98 14.73 8.48 -17.77
N ASN A 99 13.52 8.59 -18.35
CA ASN A 99 13.21 9.49 -19.45
C ASN A 99 12.27 10.65 -19.05
N GLN A 100 12.12 10.93 -17.75
CA GLN A 100 11.29 12.05 -17.31
C GLN A 100 12.03 13.38 -17.50
N THR A 101 11.39 14.32 -18.19
CA THR A 101 11.98 15.62 -18.58
C THR A 101 11.14 16.83 -18.16
N GLN A 102 9.92 16.61 -17.67
CA GLN A 102 8.99 17.66 -17.23
C GLN A 102 8.92 17.74 -15.70
N ASP A 103 8.71 18.90 -15.11
CA ASP A 103 8.48 19.00 -13.67
C ASP A 103 7.27 18.16 -13.24
N ILE A 104 7.39 17.40 -12.16
CA ILE A 104 6.32 16.54 -11.63
C ILE A 104 6.16 16.72 -10.11
N LEU A 105 4.99 16.33 -9.61
CA LEU A 105 4.86 15.90 -8.21
C LEU A 105 5.01 14.38 -8.16
N LEU A 106 5.94 13.91 -7.35
CA LEU A 106 6.17 12.49 -7.11
C LEU A 106 5.54 12.08 -5.78
N LEU A 107 4.65 11.11 -5.81
CA LEU A 107 4.22 10.37 -4.63
C LEU A 107 5.10 9.13 -4.47
N THR A 108 5.52 8.85 -3.23
CA THR A 108 6.19 7.59 -2.90
C THR A 108 5.55 6.93 -1.69
N SER A 109 5.18 5.65 -1.83
CA SER A 109 4.50 4.90 -0.76
C SER A 109 4.61 3.39 -0.91
N ASP A 110 3.94 2.70 0.02
CA ASP A 110 3.54 1.30 -0.15
C ASP A 110 2.13 1.23 -0.78
N VAL A 111 1.76 0.07 -1.32
CA VAL A 111 0.47 -0.09 -2.04
C VAL A 111 -0.73 0.12 -1.12
N ASP A 112 -0.61 -0.26 0.17
CA ASP A 112 -1.65 -0.16 1.20
C ASP A 112 -1.74 1.22 1.87
N GLU A 113 -0.84 2.15 1.55
CA GLU A 113 -0.86 3.56 1.94
C GLU A 113 -1.52 4.41 0.85
N ILE A 114 -2.85 4.49 0.83
CA ILE A 114 -3.65 5.08 -0.26
C ILE A 114 -3.96 6.55 0.07
N PRO A 115 -3.41 7.54 -0.67
CA PRO A 115 -3.84 8.93 -0.57
C PRO A 115 -5.36 9.06 -0.73
N LYS A 116 -5.99 10.00 -0.04
CA LYS A 116 -7.42 10.27 -0.24
C LYS A 116 -7.62 11.08 -1.53
N ALA A 117 -8.62 10.73 -2.33
CA ALA A 117 -8.93 11.42 -3.59
C ALA A 117 -9.03 12.95 -3.45
N HIS A 118 -9.66 13.45 -2.38
CA HIS A 118 -9.82 14.89 -2.15
C HIS A 118 -8.49 15.63 -1.99
N PHE A 119 -7.46 14.98 -1.45
CA PHE A 119 -6.15 15.59 -1.31
C PHE A 119 -5.48 15.77 -2.69
N LEU A 120 -5.56 14.76 -3.56
CA LEU A 120 -5.03 14.87 -4.92
C LEU A 120 -5.84 15.84 -5.79
N TYR A 121 -7.16 15.93 -5.55
CA TYR A 121 -7.98 16.97 -6.16
C TYR A 121 -7.44 18.37 -5.84
N LEU A 122 -7.11 18.65 -4.57
CA LEU A 122 -6.54 19.95 -4.18
C LEU A 122 -5.19 20.24 -4.84
N LEU A 123 -4.32 19.23 -4.97
CA LEU A 123 -3.04 19.39 -5.68
C LEU A 123 -3.24 19.71 -7.17
N ASN A 124 -4.24 19.12 -7.80
CA ASN A 124 -4.57 19.37 -9.21
C ASN A 124 -5.37 20.65 -9.45
N ALA A 125 -6.12 21.14 -8.46
CA ALA A 125 -6.96 22.33 -8.60
C ALA A 125 -6.17 23.65 -8.44
N CYS A 126 -4.96 23.59 -7.89
CA CYS A 126 -4.18 24.77 -7.51
C CYS A 126 -2.98 25.00 -8.43
N GLU A 127 -2.62 26.26 -8.62
CA GLU A 127 -1.30 26.63 -9.15
C GLU A 127 -0.25 26.50 -8.05
N LEU A 128 0.54 25.42 -8.12
CA LEU A 128 1.52 25.11 -7.09
C LEU A 128 2.84 25.85 -7.32
N PRO A 129 3.52 26.29 -6.24
CA PRO A 129 4.87 26.86 -6.36
C PRO A 129 5.85 25.83 -6.93
N LYS A 130 6.90 26.33 -7.59
CA LYS A 130 8.02 25.52 -8.10
C LYS A 130 9.32 26.07 -7.52
N PRO A 131 10.02 25.34 -6.63
CA PRO A 131 9.70 23.99 -6.15
C PRO A 131 8.50 23.97 -5.18
N PHE A 132 7.72 22.89 -5.23
CA PHE A 132 6.68 22.60 -4.24
C PHE A 132 7.32 21.96 -2.99
N PRO A 133 6.96 22.36 -1.76
CA PRO A 133 7.53 21.80 -0.54
C PRO A 133 7.18 20.30 -0.39
N SER A 134 8.12 19.51 0.11
CA SER A 134 7.86 18.10 0.40
C SER A 134 6.87 17.95 1.56
N LEU A 135 5.91 17.04 1.39
CA LEU A 135 4.89 16.71 2.38
C LEU A 135 5.00 15.24 2.79
N VAL A 136 4.61 14.95 4.02
CA VAL A 136 4.27 13.59 4.46
C VAL A 136 2.78 13.53 4.73
N LEU A 137 2.09 12.57 4.13
CA LEU A 137 0.67 12.38 4.39
C LEU A 137 0.52 11.61 5.70
N VAL A 138 -0.48 11.98 6.48
CA VAL A 138 -0.79 11.30 7.73
C VAL A 138 -1.98 10.37 7.44
N CYS A 139 -1.73 9.06 7.45
CA CYS A 139 -2.77 8.07 7.17
C CYS A 139 -3.57 7.71 8.41
N ALA A 140 -4.89 7.60 8.27
CA ALA A 140 -5.70 6.85 9.22
C ALA A 140 -5.29 5.37 9.17
N TYR A 141 -4.81 4.82 10.28
CA TYR A 141 -4.30 3.45 10.34
C TYR A 141 -5.41 2.46 10.70
N TYR A 142 -5.69 1.56 9.77
CA TYR A 142 -6.62 0.45 9.87
C TYR A 142 -5.88 -0.90 9.81
N TYR A 143 -6.51 -1.91 10.37
CA TYR A 143 -5.93 -3.24 10.54
C TYR A 143 -6.95 -4.31 10.15
N TYR A 144 -6.61 -5.23 9.25
CA TYR A 144 -7.48 -6.30 8.73
C TYR A 144 -8.70 -5.86 7.91
N SER A 145 -9.31 -4.73 8.24
CA SER A 145 -10.46 -4.11 7.58
C SER A 145 -10.58 -2.66 8.04
N PHE A 146 -11.45 -1.88 7.42
CA PHE A 146 -11.77 -0.52 7.86
C PHE A 146 -12.64 -0.47 9.13
N GLU A 147 -13.00 -1.62 9.72
CA GLU A 147 -13.62 -1.66 11.05
C GLU A 147 -12.60 -1.43 12.16
N PHE A 148 -11.35 -1.89 12.04
CA PHE A 148 -10.40 -1.86 13.15
C PHE A 148 -9.38 -0.75 12.97
N ARG A 149 -9.58 0.37 13.66
CA ARG A 149 -8.67 1.52 13.62
C ARG A 149 -7.67 1.48 14.78
N ARG A 150 -6.41 1.77 14.53
CA ARG A 150 -5.38 1.81 15.59
C ARG A 150 -5.68 2.93 16.59
N GLN A 151 -5.61 2.61 17.88
CA GLN A 151 -5.69 3.61 18.95
C GLN A 151 -4.45 4.51 18.90
N GLY A 152 -4.63 5.83 18.96
CA GLY A 152 -3.55 6.80 18.68
C GLY A 152 -3.40 7.16 17.18
N GLY A 153 -4.08 6.42 16.30
CA GLY A 153 -4.83 6.97 15.18
C GLY A 153 -4.14 7.20 13.84
N ALA A 154 -2.81 7.32 13.77
CA ALA A 154 -2.16 7.63 12.50
C ALA A 154 -0.73 7.11 12.34
N ILE A 155 -0.30 7.05 11.08
CA ILE A 155 1.11 6.88 10.70
C ILE A 155 1.50 7.89 9.62
N ASP A 156 2.80 8.16 9.54
CA ASP A 156 3.41 9.06 8.56
C ASP A 156 3.88 8.30 7.31
N GLY A 157 3.28 8.64 6.17
CA GLY A 157 3.46 8.08 4.83
C GLY A 157 2.14 8.18 4.07
N PRO A 158 2.04 8.19 2.72
CA PRO A 158 2.98 8.49 1.63
C PRO A 158 3.78 9.78 1.78
N THR A 159 4.78 10.00 0.94
CA THR A 159 5.37 11.35 0.74
C THR A 159 4.96 11.95 -0.60
N VAL A 160 4.95 13.28 -0.67
CA VAL A 160 4.77 14.06 -1.90
C VAL A 160 5.99 14.97 -2.05
N SER A 161 6.67 14.94 -3.19
CA SER A 161 7.85 15.78 -3.43
C SER A 161 7.87 16.36 -4.83
N PHE A 162 8.34 17.60 -4.97
CA PHE A 162 8.60 18.20 -6.27
C PHE A 162 9.84 17.59 -6.92
N LEU A 163 9.73 17.20 -8.18
CA LEU A 163 10.87 16.75 -8.97
C LEU A 163 10.98 17.56 -10.26
N ALA A 164 12.08 18.28 -10.39
CA ALA A 164 12.37 19.08 -11.59
C ALA A 164 12.62 18.20 -12.82
N GLY A 165 12.23 18.69 -13.99
CA GLY A 165 12.47 18.02 -15.27
C GLY A 165 13.94 17.95 -15.68
N ASN A 166 14.74 18.95 -15.31
CA ASN A 166 16.16 19.04 -15.67
C ASN A 166 17.06 18.56 -14.53
N ARG A 167 17.50 17.30 -14.58
CA ARG A 167 18.24 16.60 -13.50
C ARG A 167 19.73 16.92 -13.44
N THR A 168 20.21 18.00 -14.05
CA THR A 168 21.64 18.34 -14.12
C THR A 168 22.26 18.77 -12.79
N ASN A 169 21.44 19.09 -11.78
CA ASN A 169 21.90 19.41 -10.43
C ASN A 169 21.67 18.23 -9.47
N ARG A 170 22.76 17.75 -8.87
CA ARG A 170 22.76 16.69 -7.83
C ARG A 170 21.84 16.98 -6.63
N THR A 171 21.47 18.24 -6.39
CA THR A 171 20.58 18.67 -5.30
C THR A 171 19.11 18.27 -5.46
N THR A 172 18.70 17.78 -6.63
CA THR A 172 17.34 17.25 -6.89
C THR A 172 17.38 15.81 -7.39
N SER A 173 18.40 15.04 -6.99
CA SER A 173 18.52 13.63 -7.36
C SER A 173 17.45 12.84 -6.61
N PRO A 174 16.51 12.15 -7.29
CA PRO A 174 15.59 11.26 -6.63
C PRO A 174 16.33 9.96 -6.33
N ASP A 175 17.21 9.97 -5.34
CA ASP A 175 17.47 8.74 -4.63
C ASP A 175 16.20 8.40 -3.85
N GLY A 176 15.36 7.52 -4.41
CA GLY A 176 14.08 7.12 -3.80
C GLY A 176 14.18 6.67 -2.33
N LYS A 177 15.41 6.41 -1.86
CA LYS A 177 15.78 6.31 -0.45
C LYS A 177 15.47 7.61 0.33
N TYR A 178 16.03 8.77 -0.06
CA TYR A 178 15.91 10.00 0.73
C TYR A 178 14.50 10.59 0.65
N VAL A 179 13.81 10.48 -0.49
CA VAL A 179 12.42 10.96 -0.65
C VAL A 179 11.45 10.30 0.34
N ARG A 180 11.69 9.05 0.73
CA ARG A 180 10.85 8.31 1.68
C ARG A 180 11.42 8.28 3.10
N ASP A 181 12.74 8.22 3.25
CA ASP A 181 13.41 8.15 4.56
C ASP A 181 13.39 9.51 5.28
N GLU A 182 13.40 10.63 4.56
CA GLU A 182 13.31 11.97 5.13
C GLU A 182 11.88 12.40 5.50
N ARG A 183 10.88 11.52 5.35
CA ARG A 183 9.47 11.85 5.56
C ARG A 183 9.17 12.53 6.90
N PHE A 184 9.91 12.18 7.96
CA PHE A 184 9.76 12.75 9.29
C PHE A 184 10.25 14.21 9.42
N SER A 185 10.96 14.71 8.41
CA SER A 185 11.36 16.12 8.29
C SER A 185 10.39 16.95 7.44
N TYR A 186 9.46 16.29 6.73
CA TYR A 186 8.50 16.95 5.84
C TYR A 186 7.32 17.50 6.61
N GLN A 187 6.61 18.46 5.99
CA GLN A 187 5.42 19.03 6.60
C GLN A 187 4.31 17.96 6.61
N PRO A 188 3.73 17.62 7.78
CA PRO A 188 2.67 16.64 7.87
C PRO A 188 1.37 17.20 7.29
N MET A 189 0.66 16.38 6.54
CA MET A 189 -0.69 16.66 6.03
C MET A 189 -1.69 15.72 6.70
N PRO A 190 -2.37 16.17 7.77
CA PRO A 190 -3.38 15.39 8.48
C PRO A 190 -4.51 14.91 7.56
N SER A 191 -5.05 13.72 7.85
CA SER A 191 -6.28 13.21 7.22
C SER A 191 -6.22 13.09 5.69
N ALA A 192 -5.02 12.88 5.14
CA ALA A 192 -4.78 12.85 3.69
C ALA A 192 -4.59 11.44 3.12
N CYS A 193 -4.61 10.40 3.96
CA CYS A 193 -4.37 9.03 3.53
C CYS A 193 -5.17 7.98 4.34
N TYR A 194 -5.42 6.83 3.72
CA TYR A 194 -5.79 5.57 4.34
C TYR A 194 -4.58 4.64 4.41
N HIS A 195 -4.36 3.95 5.53
CA HIS A 195 -3.45 2.81 5.57
C HIS A 195 -4.20 1.60 6.11
N CYS A 196 -4.38 0.56 5.29
CA CYS A 196 -5.07 -0.68 5.70
C CYS A 196 -4.07 -1.83 5.73
N SER A 197 -3.40 -1.99 6.88
CA SER A 197 -2.42 -3.06 7.03
C SER A 197 -3.11 -4.42 7.20
N TRP A 198 -2.57 -5.46 6.59
CA TRP A 198 -3.08 -6.83 6.67
C TRP A 198 -4.53 -7.01 6.17
N CYS A 199 -4.99 -6.17 5.24
CA CYS A 199 -6.38 -6.19 4.78
C CYS A 199 -6.64 -7.24 3.67
N PHE A 200 -6.45 -8.52 4.02
CA PHE A 200 -6.53 -9.65 3.09
C PHE A 200 -7.81 -10.48 3.19
N ASP A 201 -8.33 -10.94 2.06
CA ASP A 201 -9.48 -11.84 1.98
C ASP A 201 -9.07 -13.33 2.02
N ARG A 202 -7.77 -13.64 2.13
CA ARG A 202 -7.25 -15.01 2.19
C ARG A 202 -6.16 -15.16 3.24
N ILE A 203 -6.13 -16.32 3.90
CA ILE A 203 -5.09 -16.67 4.86
C ILE A 203 -3.74 -16.85 4.15
N ASN A 204 -3.73 -17.39 2.94
CA ASN A 204 -2.49 -17.56 2.19
C ASN A 204 -1.76 -16.22 1.91
N LEU A 205 -2.48 -15.13 1.63
CA LEU A 205 -1.91 -13.79 1.45
C LEU A 205 -1.33 -13.24 2.77
N THR A 206 -2.00 -13.49 3.89
CA THR A 206 -1.45 -13.16 5.22
C THR A 206 -0.12 -13.87 5.46
N ARG A 207 -0.06 -15.17 5.18
CA ARG A 207 1.17 -15.97 5.33
C ARG A 207 2.26 -15.51 4.35
N SER A 208 1.87 -15.18 3.12
CA SER A 208 2.76 -14.65 2.07
C SER A 208 3.45 -13.38 2.53
N LYS A 209 2.67 -12.39 3.03
CA LYS A 209 3.23 -11.12 3.56
C LYS A 209 4.12 -11.35 4.79
N LEU A 210 3.67 -12.17 5.75
CA LEU A 210 4.48 -12.55 6.93
C LEU A 210 5.85 -13.13 6.53
N ALA A 211 5.89 -13.94 5.47
CA ALA A 211 7.09 -14.65 5.05
C ALA A 211 8.05 -13.83 4.19
N SER A 212 7.66 -12.62 3.75
CA SER A 212 8.33 -11.87 2.68
C SER A 212 8.62 -10.39 2.97
N PHE A 213 7.97 -9.77 3.96
CA PHE A 213 8.17 -8.37 4.34
C PHE A 213 9.45 -8.12 5.15
N SER A 214 9.86 -6.85 5.28
CA SER A 214 11.15 -6.44 5.86
C SER A 214 11.33 -6.77 7.34
N HIS A 215 10.24 -6.93 8.11
CA HIS A 215 10.28 -7.29 9.52
C HIS A 215 10.34 -8.81 9.73
N SER A 216 11.41 -9.43 9.25
CA SER A 216 11.59 -10.88 9.27
C SER A 216 11.62 -11.47 10.70
N GLU A 217 11.92 -10.67 11.72
CA GLU A 217 11.84 -11.03 13.14
C GLU A 217 10.43 -11.40 13.61
N LEU A 218 9.42 -10.91 12.90
CA LEU A 218 8.00 -11.19 13.15
C LEU A 218 7.51 -12.43 12.38
N ASN A 219 8.34 -13.04 11.53
CA ASN A 219 7.98 -14.26 10.80
C ASN A 219 8.10 -15.50 11.70
N ARG A 220 7.18 -15.66 12.66
CA ARG A 220 7.18 -16.75 13.65
C ARG A 220 6.05 -17.73 13.42
N ALA A 221 6.32 -19.03 13.56
CA ALA A 221 5.35 -20.11 13.28
C ALA A 221 4.01 -19.95 13.99
N GLU A 222 4.00 -19.42 15.22
CA GLU A 222 2.79 -19.17 16.00
C GLU A 222 1.81 -18.21 15.29
N TYR A 223 2.30 -17.24 14.51
CA TYR A 223 1.47 -16.29 13.78
C TYR A 223 0.96 -16.82 12.42
N HIS A 224 1.42 -17.99 11.98
CA HIS A 224 0.99 -18.62 10.72
C HIS A 224 -0.22 -19.53 10.88
N THR A 225 -0.59 -19.91 12.10
CA THR A 225 -1.70 -20.86 12.31
C THR A 225 -3.03 -20.25 11.85
N GLN A 226 -3.90 -21.07 11.26
CA GLN A 226 -5.20 -20.62 10.76
C GLN A 226 -6.05 -20.10 11.92
N GLU A 227 -6.04 -20.79 13.04
CA GLU A 227 -6.78 -20.45 14.25
C GLU A 227 -6.34 -19.08 14.79
N HIS A 228 -5.03 -18.83 14.87
CA HIS A 228 -4.52 -17.52 15.29
C HIS A 228 -4.94 -16.43 14.31
N ILE A 229 -4.70 -16.60 13.01
CA ILE A 229 -5.05 -15.59 12.01
C ILE A 229 -6.54 -15.25 12.05
N ILE A 230 -7.43 -16.26 12.09
CA ILE A 230 -8.88 -16.04 12.19
C ILE A 230 -9.24 -15.31 13.49
N ASP A 231 -8.69 -15.71 14.64
CA ASP A 231 -8.96 -15.03 15.92
C ASP A 231 -8.57 -13.55 15.86
N ARG A 232 -7.39 -13.23 15.32
CA ARG A 232 -6.91 -11.85 15.25
C ARG A 232 -7.75 -11.00 14.31
N TYR A 233 -8.01 -11.50 13.10
CA TYR A 233 -8.83 -10.80 12.10
C TYR A 233 -10.27 -10.60 12.54
N ARG A 234 -10.86 -11.56 13.28
CA ARG A 234 -12.23 -11.44 13.80
C ARG A 234 -12.35 -10.42 14.92
N HIS A 235 -11.35 -10.35 15.79
CA HIS A 235 -11.44 -9.60 17.04
C HIS A 235 -10.59 -8.32 17.05
N GLY A 236 -9.93 -7.97 15.95
CA GLY A 236 -9.08 -6.78 15.86
C GLY A 236 -7.87 -6.81 16.80
N LYS A 237 -7.38 -8.00 17.15
CA LYS A 237 -6.20 -8.14 18.02
C LYS A 237 -4.92 -8.04 17.18
N ASP A 238 -3.85 -7.46 17.71
CA ASP A 238 -2.56 -7.42 17.01
C ASP A 238 -2.08 -8.81 16.59
N LEU A 239 -1.60 -8.94 15.34
CA LEU A 239 -1.15 -10.23 14.78
C LEU A 239 0.03 -10.81 15.58
N PHE A 240 0.82 -9.92 16.20
CA PHE A 240 2.10 -10.24 16.82
C PHE A 240 2.05 -10.18 18.35
N ASN A 241 0.85 -10.09 18.94
CA ASN A 241 0.64 -9.98 20.39
C ASN A 241 1.39 -8.80 21.05
N ARG A 242 1.64 -7.71 20.33
CA ARG A 242 2.30 -6.52 20.91
C ARG A 242 1.28 -5.76 21.77
N PRO A 243 1.53 -5.58 23.08
CA PRO A 243 0.53 -5.01 23.99
C PRO A 243 0.24 -3.53 23.73
N SER A 244 1.15 -2.81 23.06
CA SER A 244 0.98 -1.41 22.66
C SER A 244 0.13 -1.23 21.40
N GLU A 245 -0.13 -2.31 20.66
CA GLU A 245 -0.87 -2.25 19.40
C GLU A 245 -2.33 -2.60 19.65
N ILE A 246 -3.12 -1.55 19.89
CA ILE A 246 -4.54 -1.65 20.23
C ILE A 246 -5.35 -1.13 19.05
N TYR A 247 -6.38 -1.88 18.65
CA TYR A 247 -7.28 -1.49 17.58
C TYR A 247 -8.72 -1.41 18.11
N ILE A 248 -9.34 -0.25 17.90
CA ILE A 248 -10.74 -0.02 18.24
C ILE A 248 -11.61 -0.40 17.06
N ARG A 249 -12.72 -1.07 17.33
CA ARG A 249 -13.73 -1.38 16.31
C ARG A 249 -14.64 -0.16 16.11
N ILE A 250 -14.78 0.28 14.87
CA ILE A 250 -15.67 1.34 14.42
C ILE A 250 -16.82 0.68 13.68
N GLU A 251 -18.03 0.85 14.20
CA GLU A 251 -19.24 0.38 13.52
C GLU A 251 -19.64 1.38 12.43
N ASN A 252 -20.05 0.87 11.26
CA ASN A 252 -20.52 1.66 10.12
C ASN A 252 -19.53 2.77 9.69
N ASN A 253 -18.24 2.46 9.62
CA ASN A 253 -17.22 3.41 9.21
C ASN A 253 -17.45 3.89 7.77
N ASP A 254 -17.57 5.20 7.58
CA ASP A 254 -17.74 5.87 6.29
C ASP A 254 -16.42 6.45 5.74
N GLU A 255 -15.36 6.51 6.55
CA GLU A 255 -14.00 6.87 6.15
C GLU A 255 -13.28 5.71 5.44
N ILE A 256 -13.79 5.31 4.28
CA ILE A 256 -13.28 4.21 3.46
C ILE A 256 -13.11 4.62 1.98
N PRO A 257 -12.21 3.95 1.21
CA PRO A 257 -12.05 4.16 -0.23
C PRO A 257 -13.34 4.03 -1.06
N GLU A 258 -13.45 4.81 -2.14
CA GLU A 258 -14.69 4.91 -2.93
C GLU A 258 -15.08 3.61 -3.63
N LEU A 259 -14.11 2.81 -4.09
CA LEU A 259 -14.41 1.50 -4.69
C LEU A 259 -15.11 0.55 -3.69
N ILE A 260 -14.72 0.62 -2.42
CA ILE A 260 -15.29 -0.21 -1.36
C ILE A 260 -16.73 0.23 -1.10
N LYS A 261 -17.00 1.55 -1.05
CA LYS A 261 -18.37 2.09 -0.95
C LYS A 261 -19.24 1.69 -2.14
N ALA A 262 -18.67 1.70 -3.33
CA ALA A 262 -19.39 1.38 -4.57
C ALA A 262 -19.68 -0.13 -4.71
N GLN A 263 -18.87 -1.01 -4.08
CA GLN A 263 -19.01 -2.46 -4.18
C GLN A 263 -18.96 -3.14 -2.80
N PRO A 264 -19.89 -2.82 -1.88
CA PRO A 264 -19.80 -3.24 -0.48
C PRO A 264 -19.94 -4.76 -0.29
N GLU A 265 -20.68 -5.45 -1.16
CA GLU A 265 -20.80 -6.92 -1.11
C GLU A 265 -19.47 -7.60 -1.44
N ARG A 266 -18.80 -7.15 -2.51
CA ARG A 266 -17.52 -7.67 -2.97
C ARG A 266 -16.42 -7.46 -1.93
N PHE A 267 -16.41 -6.30 -1.30
CA PHE A 267 -15.44 -5.89 -0.28
C PHE A 267 -15.99 -6.00 1.15
N SER A 268 -16.96 -6.88 1.39
CA SER A 268 -17.55 -7.08 2.72
C SER A 268 -16.52 -7.39 3.80
N TYR A 269 -15.45 -8.11 3.45
CA TYR A 269 -14.31 -8.39 4.34
C TYR A 269 -13.51 -7.15 4.78
N LEU A 270 -13.68 -6.01 4.08
CA LEU A 270 -13.09 -4.72 4.44
C LEU A 270 -14.04 -3.83 5.25
N ILE A 271 -15.33 -4.17 5.35
CA ILE A 271 -16.38 -3.30 5.94
C ILE A 271 -17.01 -3.90 7.20
N ASN A 272 -17.24 -5.22 7.23
CA ASN A 272 -17.93 -5.90 8.34
C ASN A 272 -17.37 -7.31 8.56
N ARG A 273 -16.03 -7.40 8.57
CA ARG A 273 -15.26 -8.62 8.77
C ARG A 273 -15.67 -9.41 10.01
N ALA A 274 -15.87 -8.74 11.15
CA ALA A 274 -16.12 -9.44 12.41
C ALA A 274 -17.41 -10.28 12.40
N ALA A 275 -18.42 -9.83 11.63
CA ALA A 275 -19.69 -10.53 11.47
C ALA A 275 -19.64 -11.68 10.45
N LEU A 276 -18.61 -11.77 9.62
CA LEU A 276 -18.52 -12.78 8.57
C LEU A 276 -18.11 -14.15 9.13
N VAL A 277 -18.58 -15.20 8.46
CA VAL A 277 -18.05 -16.56 8.65
C VAL A 277 -16.55 -16.55 8.33
N ASN A 278 -15.76 -17.28 9.12
CA ASN A 278 -14.29 -17.33 8.98
C ASN A 278 -13.61 -15.96 8.87
N ALA A 279 -14.17 -14.91 9.50
CA ALA A 279 -13.67 -13.54 9.41
C ALA A 279 -13.51 -13.06 7.95
N GLY A 280 -14.36 -13.51 7.03
CA GLY A 280 -14.34 -13.12 5.62
C GLY A 280 -13.23 -13.75 4.78
N PHE A 281 -12.49 -14.74 5.30
CA PHE A 281 -11.48 -15.46 4.51
C PHE A 281 -12.13 -16.42 3.51
N ARG A 282 -11.80 -16.24 2.22
CA ARG A 282 -12.36 -17.00 1.09
C ARG A 282 -11.72 -18.38 0.90
N ASP A 283 -10.53 -18.60 1.45
CA ASP A 283 -9.77 -19.85 1.35
C ASP A 283 -9.95 -20.77 2.57
N VAL A 284 -10.89 -20.46 3.47
CA VAL A 284 -11.24 -21.28 4.63
C VAL A 284 -12.60 -21.93 4.39
N THR A 285 -12.60 -23.25 4.19
CA THR A 285 -13.83 -24.03 4.09
C THR A 285 -14.51 -24.15 5.46
N GLN A 286 -15.85 -24.24 5.47
CA GLN A 286 -16.58 -24.56 6.69
C GLN A 286 -16.23 -25.99 7.12
N THR A 287 -15.57 -26.16 8.27
CA THR A 287 -15.60 -27.44 8.96
C THR A 287 -16.97 -27.57 9.60
N ASN A 288 -17.83 -28.42 9.05
CA ASN A 288 -19.07 -28.83 9.70
C ASN A 288 -18.71 -29.43 11.06
N SER A 289 -19.00 -28.70 12.13
CA SER A 289 -18.82 -29.12 13.52
C SER A 289 -19.86 -30.15 13.97
N SER A 290 -20.36 -31.00 13.07
CA SER A 290 -21.37 -32.02 13.34
C SER A 290 -20.83 -33.46 13.47
N GLU A 291 -19.51 -33.70 13.41
CA GLU A 291 -18.94 -35.05 13.52
C GLU A 291 -18.13 -35.33 14.81
N LYS A 292 -18.23 -34.50 15.85
CA LYS A 292 -17.63 -34.80 17.18
C LYS A 292 -18.62 -35.34 18.23
N GLN A 293 -19.75 -35.90 17.80
CA GLN A 293 -20.62 -36.73 18.65
C GLN A 293 -21.06 -37.98 17.91
N ARG A 294 -20.14 -38.94 17.77
CA ARG A 294 -20.46 -40.38 17.70
C ARG A 294 -19.38 -41.15 18.42
#